data_AF-A0A2K9PSH4-F1
#
_entry.id   AF-A0A2K9PSH4-F1
#
_cell.length_a   1.000
_cell.length_b   1.000
_cell.length_c   1.000
_cell.angle_alpha   90.00
_cell.angle_beta   90.00
_cell.angle_gamma   90.00
#
_symmetry.space_group_name_H-M   'P 1'
#
loop_
_entity.id
_entity.type
_entity.pdbx_description
1 polymer ?
#
loop_
_entity_poly.entity_id
_entity_poly.type
_entity_poly.pdbx_seq_one_letter_code
_entity_poly.pdbx_strand_id
1 'polypeptide(L)'
;MPIMEQYKTTILLLISLICLPCISQEKIDDNSTVDSKHEEKRSYLKHRDFDGDGIMDKILFDFSGGAHCCYKMSLYISSLSKTITYPFEMDGGYLGGVDGSQPNQFEIKDYDQDGLPEIFMLISTYNGEKYPVEKRWTKKYGIKTNTILFDFFEENMLVKDYNK
;
A
#
# COMPACT_ATOMS: atom_id res chain seq x y z
N MET A 1 -25.80 32.33 -51.69
CA MET A 1 -24.48 32.10 -51.08
C MET A 1 -23.86 33.46 -50.78
N PRO A 2 -23.93 33.97 -49.55
CA PRO A 2 -23.20 35.17 -49.17
C PRO A 2 -21.88 34.80 -48.50
N ILE A 3 -20.80 35.31 -49.09
CA ILE A 3 -19.46 35.40 -48.51
C ILE A 3 -19.43 36.73 -47.75
N MET A 4 -19.13 36.68 -46.45
CA MET A 4 -18.82 37.81 -45.58
C MET A 4 -17.90 37.29 -44.48
N GLU A 5 -16.94 37.99 -43.92
CA GLU A 5 -16.11 39.13 -44.33
C GLU A 5 -14.97 39.13 -43.30
N GLN A 6 -13.85 39.72 -43.68
CA GLN A 6 -12.55 39.64 -43.03
C GLN A 6 -12.29 40.94 -42.26
N TYR A 7 -12.22 40.93 -40.92
CA TYR A 7 -11.77 42.10 -40.14
C TYR A 7 -10.98 41.63 -38.91
N LYS A 8 -9.65 41.80 -38.90
CA LYS A 8 -8.84 42.98 -38.55
C LYS A 8 -8.47 43.01 -37.06
N THR A 9 -7.19 42.72 -36.86
CA THR A 9 -6.34 42.89 -35.68
C THR A 9 -6.55 44.24 -34.99
N THR A 10 -6.71 44.23 -33.67
CA THR A 10 -6.36 45.36 -32.81
C THR A 10 -5.55 44.83 -31.63
N ILE A 11 -4.26 45.18 -31.63
CA ILE A 11 -3.34 45.00 -30.52
C ILE A 11 -3.67 46.07 -29.48
N LEU A 12 -4.01 45.67 -28.25
CA LEU A 12 -4.00 46.57 -27.10
C LEU A 12 -2.91 46.12 -26.13
N LEU A 13 -1.82 46.88 -26.12
CA LEU A 13 -0.79 46.87 -25.09
C LEU A 13 -1.34 47.64 -23.88
N LEU A 14 -1.36 47.03 -22.68
CA LEU A 14 -1.52 47.77 -21.43
C LEU A 14 -0.79 47.06 -20.27
N ILE A 15 0.47 47.47 -20.13
CA ILE A 15 1.17 47.95 -18.94
C ILE A 15 0.90 47.22 -17.61
N SER A 16 2.00 46.66 -17.11
CA SER A 16 2.35 46.16 -15.78
C SER A 16 1.68 46.83 -14.57
N LEU A 17 1.15 46.00 -13.68
CA LEU A 17 1.20 46.25 -12.24
C LEU A 17 1.81 45.02 -11.55
N ILE A 18 3.09 45.14 -11.21
CA ILE A 18 3.84 44.17 -10.43
C ILE A 18 3.36 44.29 -8.99
N CYS A 19 2.36 43.48 -8.60
CA CYS A 19 2.15 43.16 -7.20
C CYS A 19 3.02 41.95 -6.89
N LEU A 20 4.20 42.19 -6.32
CA LEU A 20 4.98 41.16 -5.65
C LEU A 20 4.08 40.50 -4.59
N PRO A 21 3.79 39.19 -4.66
CA PRO A 21 3.38 38.49 -3.47
C PRO A 21 4.56 38.54 -2.50
N CYS A 22 4.29 38.97 -1.27
CA CYS A 22 5.18 38.82 -0.14
C CYS A 22 5.61 37.33 -0.09
N ILE A 23 6.84 37.04 -0.50
CA ILE A 23 7.44 35.73 -0.29
C ILE A 23 7.71 35.67 1.21
N SER A 24 6.76 35.11 1.96
CA SER A 24 7.06 34.56 3.27
C SER A 24 8.09 33.46 3.03
N GLN A 25 9.33 33.70 3.44
CA GLN A 25 10.29 32.62 3.59
C GLN A 25 9.81 31.75 4.76
N GLU A 26 8.96 30.78 4.46
CA GLU A 26 8.90 29.60 5.31
C GLU A 26 10.31 29.01 5.32
N LYS A 27 10.88 28.90 6.52
CA LYS A 27 12.02 28.04 6.76
C LYS A 27 11.62 26.66 6.27
N ILE A 28 12.21 26.25 5.15
CA ILE A 28 12.22 24.85 4.75
C ILE A 28 13.13 24.18 5.77
N ASP A 29 12.50 23.64 6.81
CA ASP A 29 13.14 22.66 7.67
C ASP A 29 13.44 21.44 6.79
N ASP A 30 14.73 21.19 6.59
CA ASP A 30 15.31 20.11 5.82
C ASP A 30 14.91 18.75 6.43
N ASN A 31 13.68 18.28 6.14
CA ASN A 31 13.21 16.95 6.52
C ASN A 31 12.60 16.18 5.32
N SER A 32 12.80 16.67 4.10
CA SER A 32 12.23 16.13 2.86
C SER A 32 12.98 14.93 2.28
N THR A 33 14.17 14.59 2.78
CA THR A 33 14.98 13.47 2.24
C THR A 33 14.65 12.11 2.86
N VAL A 34 13.92 12.08 3.98
CA VAL A 34 13.51 10.83 4.64
C VAL A 34 12.25 10.26 3.97
N ASP A 35 11.34 11.10 3.49
CA ASP A 35 10.05 10.66 2.94
C ASP A 35 10.17 10.02 1.55
N SER A 36 10.95 10.62 0.64
CA SER A 36 11.08 10.14 -0.74
C SER A 36 11.77 8.77 -0.85
N LYS A 37 12.76 8.51 0.01
CA LYS A 37 13.49 7.24 0.04
C LYS A 37 12.69 6.11 0.69
N HIS A 38 11.81 6.44 1.64
CA HIS A 38 10.88 5.47 2.22
C HIS A 38 9.71 5.15 1.28
N GLU A 39 9.26 6.12 0.47
CA GLU A 39 8.20 5.92 -0.50
C GLU A 39 8.64 5.03 -1.69
N GLU A 40 9.86 5.23 -2.19
CA GLU A 40 10.41 4.41 -3.29
C GLU A 40 10.62 2.94 -2.87
N LYS A 41 11.08 2.71 -1.64
CA LYS A 41 11.27 1.37 -1.06
C LYS A 41 9.95 0.61 -0.84
N ARG A 42 8.81 1.29 -0.85
CA ARG A 42 7.46 0.70 -0.71
C ARG A 42 6.68 0.64 -2.01
N SER A 43 7.31 0.96 -3.14
CA SER A 43 6.69 0.81 -4.45
C SER A 43 6.18 -0.61 -4.70
N TYR A 44 6.82 -1.64 -4.12
CA TYR A 44 6.39 -3.04 -4.22
C TYR A 44 5.07 -3.36 -3.50
N LEU A 45 4.66 -2.53 -2.54
CA LEU A 45 3.37 -2.62 -1.83
C LEU A 45 2.25 -1.88 -2.59
N LYS A 46 2.63 -1.08 -3.59
CA LYS A 46 1.73 -0.30 -4.44
C LYS A 46 1.68 -0.98 -5.82
N HIS A 47 0.62 -0.73 -6.58
CA HIS A 47 0.50 -1.19 -7.98
C HIS A 47 0.54 -2.72 -8.13
N ARG A 48 -0.40 -3.40 -7.48
CA ARG A 48 -0.66 -4.83 -7.69
C ARG A 48 -2.15 -5.00 -7.97
N ASP A 49 -2.46 -5.86 -8.91
CA ASP A 49 -3.82 -6.25 -9.26
C ASP A 49 -4.04 -7.64 -8.63
N PHE A 50 -4.79 -7.71 -7.52
CA PHE A 50 -5.01 -8.97 -6.79
C PHE A 50 -6.24 -9.73 -7.27
N ASP A 51 -7.10 -9.12 -8.10
CA ASP A 51 -8.35 -9.72 -8.55
C ASP A 51 -8.48 -9.85 -10.07
N GLY A 52 -7.48 -9.39 -10.81
CA GLY A 52 -7.33 -9.54 -12.25
C GLY A 52 -8.17 -8.55 -13.05
N ASP A 53 -8.67 -7.48 -12.45
CA ASP A 53 -9.54 -6.50 -13.12
C ASP A 53 -8.77 -5.40 -13.88
N GLY A 54 -7.44 -5.38 -13.76
CA GLY A 54 -6.55 -4.39 -14.35
C GLY A 54 -6.45 -3.07 -13.58
N ILE A 55 -7.14 -2.94 -12.44
CA ILE A 55 -7.09 -1.81 -11.52
C ILE A 55 -6.15 -2.16 -10.37
N MET A 56 -5.28 -1.22 -10.02
CA MET A 56 -4.30 -1.44 -8.96
C MET A 56 -4.94 -1.33 -7.57
N ASP A 57 -4.72 -2.34 -6.75
CA ASP A 57 -5.08 -2.41 -5.34
C ASP A 57 -4.01 -1.82 -4.42
N LYS A 58 -4.35 -1.74 -3.13
CA LYS A 58 -3.48 -1.13 -2.11
C LYS A 58 -3.36 -2.02 -0.88
N ILE A 59 -2.12 -2.25 -0.48
CA ILE A 59 -1.82 -2.81 0.84
C ILE A 59 -1.67 -1.66 1.83
N LEU A 60 -2.43 -1.73 2.91
CA LEU A 60 -2.50 -0.73 3.97
C LEU A 60 -1.94 -1.32 5.26
N PHE A 61 -1.20 -0.51 6.00
CA PHE A 61 -0.70 -0.87 7.32
C PHE A 61 -1.22 0.14 8.33
N ASP A 62 -1.88 -0.35 9.38
CA ASP A 62 -2.37 0.44 10.51
C ASP A 62 -1.53 0.12 11.74
N PHE A 63 -0.83 1.14 12.25
CA PHE A 63 0.07 1.01 13.38
C PHE A 63 -0.68 1.28 14.68
N SER A 64 -0.73 0.29 15.59
CA SER A 64 -1.51 0.41 16.83
C SER A 64 -0.76 1.02 18.01
N GLY A 65 0.57 1.16 17.93
CA GLY A 65 1.40 1.81 18.96
C GLY A 65 1.68 0.96 20.21
N GLY A 66 2.91 1.07 20.76
CA GLY A 66 3.35 0.38 21.98
C GLY A 66 4.87 0.17 22.04
N ALA A 67 5.39 -0.24 23.21
CA ALA A 67 6.80 -0.63 23.37
C ALA A 67 7.17 -1.91 22.58
N HIS A 68 6.15 -2.70 22.23
CA HIS A 68 6.18 -3.78 21.27
C HIS A 68 5.27 -3.35 20.10
N CYS A 69 5.89 -2.78 19.07
CA CYS A 69 5.23 -2.14 17.94
C CYS A 69 4.44 -3.14 17.10
N CYS A 70 3.12 -3.17 17.29
CA CYS A 70 2.20 -3.97 16.48
C CYS A 70 1.63 -3.17 15.30
N TYR A 71 1.38 -3.84 14.19
CA TYR A 71 0.58 -3.29 13.10
C TYR A 71 -0.42 -4.31 12.55
N LYS A 72 -1.53 -3.81 12.01
CA LYS A 72 -2.52 -4.57 11.24
C LYS A 72 -2.33 -4.30 9.77
N MET A 73 -2.41 -5.35 8.96
CA MET A 73 -2.42 -5.21 7.52
C MET A 73 -3.85 -5.26 7.00
N SER A 74 -4.14 -4.50 5.95
CA SER A 74 -5.39 -4.60 5.20
C SER A 74 -5.10 -4.54 3.70
N LEU A 75 -5.94 -5.21 2.92
CA LEU A 75 -5.95 -5.11 1.47
C LEU A 75 -7.18 -4.31 1.04
N TYR A 76 -6.98 -3.23 0.30
CA TYR A 76 -8.04 -2.48 -0.35
C TYR A 76 -8.16 -2.92 -1.80
N ILE A 77 -9.29 -3.54 -2.12
CA ILE A 77 -9.67 -3.99 -3.46
C ILE A 77 -10.40 -2.85 -4.15
N SER A 78 -9.77 -2.30 -5.19
CA SER A 78 -10.23 -1.10 -5.88
C SER A 78 -11.54 -1.34 -6.62
N SER A 79 -11.65 -2.48 -7.31
CA SER A 79 -12.83 -2.91 -8.08
C SER A 79 -14.12 -2.92 -7.24
N LEU A 80 -14.01 -3.38 -5.99
CA LEU A 80 -15.10 -3.51 -5.02
C LEU A 80 -15.23 -2.31 -4.07
N SER A 81 -14.27 -1.38 -4.11
CA SER A 81 -14.13 -0.31 -3.11
C SER A 81 -14.21 -0.84 -1.66
N LYS A 82 -13.53 -1.96 -1.40
CA LYS A 82 -13.66 -2.72 -0.14
C LYS A 82 -12.30 -2.92 0.51
N THR A 83 -12.23 -2.69 1.82
CA THR A 83 -11.05 -3.02 2.64
C THR A 83 -11.28 -4.32 3.38
N ILE A 84 -10.32 -5.23 3.26
CA ILE A 84 -10.29 -6.51 3.97
C ILE A 84 -9.10 -6.49 4.93
N THR A 85 -9.39 -6.58 6.23
CA THR A 85 -8.37 -6.53 7.28
C THR A 85 -7.94 -7.92 7.71
N TYR A 86 -6.64 -8.06 7.91
CA TYR A 86 -6.01 -9.30 8.31
C TYR A 86 -6.35 -9.61 9.77
N PRO A 87 -6.47 -10.89 10.15
CA PRO A 87 -7.04 -11.26 11.44
C PRO A 87 -6.09 -11.21 12.63
N PHE A 88 -4.87 -10.72 12.44
CA PHE A 88 -3.85 -10.69 13.47
C PHE A 88 -3.00 -9.43 13.37
N GLU A 89 -2.43 -9.06 14.51
CA GLU A 89 -1.44 -8.01 14.62
C GLU A 89 -0.07 -8.64 14.44
N MET A 90 0.79 -7.99 13.66
CA MET A 90 2.17 -8.39 13.49
C MET A 90 3.07 -7.53 14.35
N ASP A 91 3.94 -8.18 15.10
CA ASP A 91 4.99 -7.52 15.86
C ASP A 91 6.14 -7.20 14.91
N GLY A 92 6.42 -5.92 14.71
CA GLY A 92 7.24 -5.52 13.58
C GLY A 92 7.83 -4.12 13.60
N GLY A 93 7.82 -3.43 14.75
CA GLY A 93 8.79 -2.37 15.03
C GLY A 93 8.64 -1.03 14.30
N TYR A 94 7.99 -0.98 13.13
CA TYR A 94 8.10 0.14 12.21
C TYR A 94 6.73 0.73 11.83
N LEU A 95 6.61 2.05 11.94
CA LEU A 95 5.39 2.82 11.66
C LEU A 95 4.86 2.61 10.24
N GLY A 96 5.71 2.20 9.31
CA GLY A 96 5.36 1.98 7.92
C GLY A 96 4.96 0.57 7.53
N GLY A 97 4.85 -0.35 8.49
CA GLY A 97 4.64 -1.78 8.23
C GLY A 97 5.96 -2.48 7.88
N VAL A 98 5.99 -3.20 6.76
CA VAL A 98 7.18 -3.94 6.30
C VAL A 98 8.20 -2.98 5.67
N ASP A 99 9.42 -2.93 6.19
CA ASP A 99 10.49 -2.06 5.70
C ASP A 99 11.46 -2.76 4.71
N GLY A 100 11.16 -4.02 4.38
CA GLY A 100 11.95 -4.88 3.49
C GLY A 100 13.26 -5.39 4.07
N SER A 101 13.55 -5.16 5.36
CA SER A 101 14.74 -5.70 6.03
C SER A 101 14.68 -7.22 6.22
N GLN A 102 13.47 -7.79 6.20
CA GLN A 102 13.22 -9.22 6.37
C GLN A 102 12.32 -9.77 5.25
N PRO A 103 12.85 -9.93 4.03
CA PRO A 103 12.05 -10.39 2.87
C PRO A 103 11.49 -11.80 3.06
N ASN A 104 12.09 -12.60 3.95
CA ASN A 104 11.62 -13.95 4.26
C ASN A 104 10.36 -13.97 5.15
N GLN A 105 9.91 -12.82 5.66
CA GLN A 105 8.70 -12.74 6.48
C GLN A 105 7.48 -12.22 5.71
N PHE A 106 7.70 -11.54 4.58
CA PHE A 106 6.64 -10.95 3.79
C PHE A 106 7.05 -10.88 2.32
N GLU A 107 6.25 -11.47 1.45
CA GLU A 107 6.53 -11.51 0.01
C GLU A 107 5.24 -11.46 -0.79
N ILE A 108 5.27 -10.82 -1.96
CA ILE A 108 4.14 -10.75 -2.88
C ILE A 108 4.57 -11.39 -4.19
N LYS A 109 3.95 -12.51 -4.55
CA LYS A 109 4.27 -13.32 -5.73
C LYS A 109 3.07 -14.16 -6.13
N ASP A 110 3.02 -14.55 -7.39
CA ASP A 110 2.15 -15.60 -7.89
C ASP A 110 2.69 -16.97 -7.43
N TYR A 111 2.09 -17.54 -6.39
CA TYR A 111 2.48 -18.80 -5.75
C TYR A 111 1.79 -20.02 -6.37
N ASP A 112 0.58 -19.88 -6.90
CA ASP A 112 -0.17 -20.98 -7.53
C ASP A 112 -0.27 -20.92 -9.06
N GLN A 113 0.42 -19.95 -9.68
CA GLN A 113 0.65 -19.80 -11.12
C GLN A 113 -0.63 -19.47 -11.91
N ASP A 114 -1.57 -18.78 -11.29
CA ASP A 114 -2.81 -18.34 -11.94
C ASP A 114 -2.68 -16.98 -12.65
N GLY A 115 -1.54 -16.30 -12.49
CA GLY A 115 -1.23 -15.01 -13.06
C GLY A 115 -1.57 -13.81 -12.16
N LEU A 116 -2.14 -14.05 -10.98
CA LEU A 116 -2.39 -13.05 -9.94
C LEU A 116 -1.38 -13.22 -8.80
N PRO A 117 -1.11 -12.15 -8.02
CA PRO A 117 -0.20 -12.23 -6.90
C PRO A 117 -0.90 -12.65 -5.60
N GLU A 118 -0.27 -13.49 -4.81
CA GLU A 118 -0.62 -13.75 -3.42
C GLU A 118 0.34 -13.04 -2.47
N ILE A 119 -0.12 -12.86 -1.23
CA ILE A 119 0.72 -12.34 -0.15
C ILE A 119 1.14 -13.49 0.75
N PHE A 120 2.43 -13.81 0.73
CA PHE A 120 3.06 -14.68 1.71
C PHE A 120 3.40 -13.91 2.99
N MET A 121 3.19 -14.57 4.12
CA MET A 121 3.48 -14.01 5.42
C MET A 121 3.96 -15.06 6.43
N LEU A 122 5.00 -14.71 7.19
CA LEU A 122 5.41 -15.41 8.39
C LEU A 122 4.83 -14.68 9.62
N ILE A 123 3.97 -15.37 10.36
CA ILE A 123 3.48 -14.94 11.67
C ILE A 123 4.60 -15.15 12.70
N SER A 124 5.42 -14.13 12.91
CA SER A 124 6.51 -14.12 13.90
C SER A 124 6.67 -12.74 14.56
N THR A 125 7.48 -12.68 15.62
CA THR A 125 8.01 -11.40 16.12
C THR A 125 8.89 -10.74 15.07
N TYR A 126 9.18 -9.46 15.27
CA TYR A 126 10.19 -8.75 14.49
C TYR A 126 11.53 -9.48 14.52
N ASN A 127 11.89 -10.13 15.63
CA ASN A 127 13.15 -10.87 15.75
C ASN A 127 13.08 -12.29 15.16
N GLY A 128 11.99 -12.66 14.50
CA GLY A 128 11.80 -13.96 13.84
C GLY A 128 11.38 -15.10 14.78
N GLU A 129 11.02 -14.80 16.03
CA GLU A 129 10.50 -15.79 16.96
C GLU A 129 9.05 -16.14 16.58
N LYS A 130 8.77 -17.43 16.45
CA LYS A 130 7.42 -17.89 16.10
C LYS A 130 6.51 -17.82 17.32
N TYR A 131 5.41 -17.07 17.21
CA TYR A 131 4.34 -17.14 18.19
C TYR A 131 3.53 -18.43 18.02
N PRO A 132 2.94 -18.97 19.10
CA PRO A 132 1.92 -20.01 18.98
C PRO A 132 0.78 -19.53 18.09
N VAL A 133 0.39 -20.34 17.11
CA VAL A 133 -0.81 -20.08 16.31
C VAL A 133 -2.02 -20.05 17.25
N GLU A 134 -2.69 -18.92 17.34
CA GLU A 134 -3.80 -18.77 18.26
C GLU A 134 -4.99 -19.66 17.86
N LYS A 135 -5.60 -20.35 18.83
CA LYS A 135 -6.76 -21.24 18.58
C LYS A 135 -7.91 -20.54 17.85
N ARG A 136 -8.08 -19.22 18.06
CA ARG A 136 -9.10 -18.43 17.36
C ARG A 136 -8.85 -18.34 15.85
N TRP A 137 -7.59 -18.30 15.42
CA TRP A 137 -7.23 -18.27 14.01
C TRP A 137 -7.46 -19.62 13.35
N THR A 138 -7.07 -20.71 14.02
CA THR A 138 -7.37 -22.06 13.54
C THR A 138 -8.88 -22.28 13.40
N LYS A 139 -9.68 -21.84 14.39
CA LYS A 139 -11.14 -22.00 14.34
C LYS A 139 -11.80 -21.17 13.24
N LYS A 140 -11.33 -19.93 13.01
CA LYS A 140 -11.98 -18.99 12.09
C LYS A 140 -11.47 -19.09 10.65
N TYR A 141 -10.17 -19.37 10.47
CA TYR A 141 -9.47 -19.32 9.18
C TYR A 141 -8.79 -20.66 8.82
N GLY A 142 -8.79 -21.65 9.70
CA GLY A 142 -8.16 -22.94 9.43
C GLY A 142 -6.62 -22.94 9.52
N ILE A 143 -6.00 -21.82 9.88
CA ILE A 143 -4.52 -21.66 9.98
C ILE A 143 -3.97 -22.58 11.08
N LYS A 144 -2.95 -23.39 10.74
CA LYS A 144 -2.27 -24.33 11.64
C LYS A 144 -0.78 -24.07 11.78
N THR A 145 -0.20 -23.27 10.90
CA THR A 145 1.22 -22.96 10.84
C THR A 145 1.46 -21.45 10.97
N ASN A 146 2.73 -21.06 11.12
CA ASN A 146 3.12 -19.65 11.10
C ASN A 146 3.33 -19.13 9.69
N THR A 147 3.24 -19.96 8.65
CA THR A 147 3.49 -19.55 7.26
C THR A 147 2.18 -19.62 6.51
N ILE A 148 1.72 -18.50 5.97
CA ILE A 148 0.41 -18.42 5.33
C ILE A 148 0.49 -17.68 4.01
N LEU A 149 -0.44 -18.01 3.13
CA LEU A 149 -0.74 -17.26 1.91
C LEU A 149 -2.11 -16.60 2.06
N PHE A 150 -2.18 -15.36 1.59
CA PHE A 150 -3.41 -14.64 1.35
C PHE A 150 -3.62 -14.52 -0.15
N ASP A 151 -4.80 -14.92 -0.54
CA ASP A 151 -5.20 -15.10 -1.92
C ASP A 151 -6.59 -14.46 -2.07
N PHE A 152 -6.79 -13.69 -3.12
CA PHE A 152 -8.05 -13.03 -3.37
C PHE A 152 -8.74 -13.66 -4.56
N PHE A 153 -9.79 -14.43 -4.28
CA PHE A 153 -10.49 -15.21 -5.29
C PHE A 153 -11.99 -15.05 -5.13
N GLU A 154 -12.70 -14.82 -6.24
CA GLU A 154 -14.16 -14.64 -6.27
C GLU A 154 -14.67 -13.67 -5.19
N GLU A 155 -14.06 -12.48 -5.09
CA GLU A 155 -14.40 -11.42 -4.13
C GLU A 155 -14.14 -11.74 -2.65
N ASN A 156 -13.47 -12.86 -2.37
CA ASN A 156 -13.18 -13.36 -1.04
C ASN A 156 -11.68 -13.45 -0.78
N MET A 157 -11.26 -13.00 0.40
CA MET A 157 -9.90 -13.26 0.86
C MET A 157 -9.84 -14.67 1.47
N LEU A 158 -9.10 -15.54 0.81
CA LEU A 158 -8.72 -16.85 1.28
C LEU A 158 -7.43 -16.75 2.09
N VAL A 159 -7.38 -17.47 3.21
CA VAL A 159 -6.19 -17.58 4.04
C VAL A 159 -5.85 -19.06 4.15
N LYS A 160 -4.69 -19.46 3.64
CA LYS A 160 -4.25 -20.87 3.58
C LYS A 160 -2.88 -21.03 4.23
N ASP A 161 -2.64 -22.17 4.89
CA ASP A 161 -1.30 -22.54 5.32
C ASP A 161 -0.40 -22.73 4.10
N TYR A 162 0.79 -22.14 4.13
CA TYR A 162 1.81 -22.34 3.11
C TYR A 162 2.71 -23.51 3.50
N ASN A 163 2.65 -24.58 2.70
CA ASN A 163 3.57 -25.70 2.77
C ASN A 163 4.45 -25.67 1.52
N LYS A 164 5.77 -25.54 1.72
CA LYS A 164 6.76 -25.70 0.64
C LYS A 164 6.85 -27.14 0.18
#